data_AF-A0A514C1I6-F1
#
_entry.id   AF-A0A514C1I6-F1
#
_cell.length_a   1.000
_cell.length_b   1.000
_cell.length_c   1.000
_cell.angle_alpha   90.00
_cell.angle_beta   90.00
_cell.angle_gamma   90.00
#
_symmetry.space_group_name_H-M   'P 1'
#
loop_
_entity.id
_entity.type
_entity.pdbx_description
1 polymer ?
#
loop_
_entity_poly.entity_id
_entity_poly.type
_entity_poly.pdbx_seq_one_letter_code
_entity_poly.pdbx_strand_id
1 'polypeptide(L)'
;MAKTATLNLRVSESLKSKLGLFAERTQRTPSAVAERAMEAFLDRELEMLEAVEQSREDFREGRTVSHEDAMARIRGTIDRHRSDGPRSKT
;
A
#
# COMPACT_ATOMS: atom_id res chain seq x y z
N MET A 1 -27.08 -0.87 -7.53
CA MET A 1 -26.73 -1.39 -8.87
C MET A 1 -25.23 -1.22 -9.03
N ALA A 2 -24.45 -2.31 -8.97
CA ALA A 2 -23.00 -2.22 -9.17
C ALA A 2 -22.73 -1.81 -10.62
N LYS A 3 -22.11 -0.65 -10.82
CA LYS A 3 -21.84 -0.10 -12.14
C LYS A 3 -20.54 -0.71 -12.64
N THR A 4 -20.62 -1.81 -13.37
CA THR A 4 -19.45 -2.44 -14.00
C THR A 4 -19.05 -1.65 -15.26
N ALA A 5 -17.75 -1.50 -15.48
CA ALA A 5 -17.21 -0.89 -16.70
C ALA A 5 -16.24 -1.88 -17.37
N THR A 6 -16.26 -1.93 -18.71
CA THR A 6 -15.36 -2.80 -19.49
C THR A 6 -14.19 -1.99 -20.01
N LEU A 7 -12.97 -2.45 -19.73
CA LEU A 7 -11.73 -1.85 -20.22
C LEU A 7 -11.11 -2.76 -21.28
N ASN A 8 -10.89 -2.22 -22.49
CA ASN A 8 -10.14 -2.89 -23.54
C ASN A 8 -8.72 -2.35 -23.55
N LEU A 9 -7.77 -3.16 -23.10
CA LEU A 9 -6.37 -2.79 -22.92
C LEU A 9 -5.45 -3.72 -23.71
N ARG A 10 -4.43 -3.14 -24.34
CA ARG A 10 -3.36 -3.91 -24.97
C ARG A 10 -2.27 -4.15 -23.94
N VAL A 11 -1.94 -5.42 -23.72
CA VAL A 11 -0.88 -5.84 -22.80
C VAL A 11 0.22 -6.58 -23.55
N SER A 12 1.40 -6.64 -22.95
CA SER A 12 2.46 -7.50 -23.45
C SER A 12 2.06 -8.97 -23.35
N GLU A 13 2.60 -9.79 -24.26
CA GLU A 13 2.38 -11.24 -24.23
C GLU A 13 2.87 -11.87 -22.92
N SER A 14 4.00 -11.38 -22.39
CA SER A 14 4.52 -11.80 -21.08
C SER A 14 3.52 -11.57 -19.95
N LEU A 15 2.86 -10.41 -19.92
CA LEU A 15 1.87 -10.10 -18.88
C LEU A 15 0.63 -10.99 -19.02
N LYS A 16 0.14 -11.19 -20.24
CA LYS A 16 -0.98 -12.11 -20.53
C LYS A 16 -0.68 -13.53 -20.01
N SER A 17 0.52 -14.05 -20.29
CA SER A 17 0.93 -15.39 -19.84
C SER A 17 1.03 -15.49 -18.31
N LYS A 18 1.56 -14.46 -17.63
CA LYS A 18 1.61 -14.41 -16.16
C LYS A 18 0.21 -14.40 -15.54
N LEU A 19 -0.70 -13.60 -16.08
CA LEU A 19 -2.09 -13.54 -15.63
C LEU A 19 -2.79 -14.88 -15.82
N GLY A 20 -2.60 -15.54 -16.97
CA GLY A 20 -3.14 -16.87 -17.24
C GLY A 20 -2.65 -17.92 -16.24
N LEU A 21 -1.33 -18.01 -16.04
CA LEU A 21 -0.73 -18.96 -15.11
C LEU A 21 -1.24 -18.76 -13.67
N PHE A 22 -1.31 -17.50 -13.20
CA PHE A 22 -1.82 -17.22 -11.86
C PHE A 22 -3.31 -17.53 -11.72
N ALA A 23 -4.10 -17.21 -12.74
CA ALA A 23 -5.52 -17.50 -12.79
C ALA A 23 -5.81 -19.00 -12.71
N GLU A 24 -5.07 -19.82 -13.47
CA GLU A 24 -5.16 -21.29 -13.40
C GLU A 24 -4.84 -21.82 -12.01
N ARG A 25 -3.75 -21.35 -11.39
CA ARG A 25 -3.31 -21.78 -10.05
C ARG A 25 -4.26 -21.38 -8.94
N THR A 26 -5.04 -20.31 -9.14
CA THR A 26 -5.97 -19.77 -8.13
C THR A 26 -7.42 -20.07 -8.42
N GLN A 27 -7.72 -20.84 -9.48
CA GLN A 27 -9.09 -21.13 -9.94
C GLN A 27 -9.92 -19.87 -10.19
N ARG A 28 -9.29 -18.84 -10.78
CA ARG A 28 -9.91 -17.56 -11.15
C ARG A 28 -9.83 -17.33 -12.65
N THR A 29 -10.53 -16.30 -13.13
CA THR A 29 -10.36 -15.84 -14.52
C THR A 29 -9.19 -14.84 -14.60
N PRO A 30 -8.49 -14.75 -15.75
CA PRO A 30 -7.43 -13.75 -15.95
C PRO A 30 -7.93 -12.32 -15.76
N SER A 31 -9.18 -12.02 -16.12
CA SER A 31 -9.79 -10.71 -15.91
C SER A 31 -9.98 -10.37 -14.43
N ALA A 32 -10.44 -11.34 -13.61
CA ALA A 32 -10.59 -11.13 -12.16
C ALA A 32 -9.23 -10.98 -11.46
N VAL A 33 -8.19 -11.66 -11.94
CA VAL A 33 -6.82 -11.47 -11.45
C VAL A 33 -6.30 -10.07 -11.83
N ALA A 34 -6.53 -9.65 -13.07
CA ALA A 34 -6.11 -8.33 -13.54
C ALA A 34 -6.82 -7.20 -12.78
N GLU A 35 -8.14 -7.30 -12.59
CA GLU A 35 -8.93 -6.34 -11.81
C GLU A 35 -8.37 -6.19 -10.40
N ARG A 36 -8.22 -7.31 -9.66
CA ARG A 36 -7.66 -7.29 -8.31
C ARG A 36 -6.24 -6.72 -8.26
N ALA A 37 -5.41 -7.05 -9.25
CA ALA A 37 -4.04 -6.54 -9.31
C ALA A 37 -4.00 -5.03 -9.57
N MET A 38 -4.88 -4.53 -10.46
CA MET A 38 -4.99 -3.10 -10.73
C MET A 38 -5.54 -2.33 -9.54
N GLU A 39 -6.57 -2.85 -8.87
CA GLU A 39 -7.12 -2.26 -7.65
C GLU A 39 -6.05 -2.14 -6.56
N ALA A 40 -5.39 -3.25 -6.22
CA ALA A 40 -4.33 -3.24 -5.20
C ALA A 40 -3.14 -2.34 -5.56
N PHE A 41 -2.81 -2.23 -6.85
CA PHE A 41 -1.77 -1.32 -7.31
C PHE A 41 -2.22 0.15 -7.16
N LEU A 42 -3.40 0.49 -7.68
CA LEU A 42 -3.91 1.86 -7.67
C LEU A 42 -4.20 2.35 -6.27
N ASP A 43 -4.75 1.53 -5.37
CA ASP A 43 -4.98 1.90 -3.97
C ASP A 43 -3.67 2.33 -3.30
N ARG A 44 -2.61 1.53 -3.46
CA ARG A 44 -1.29 1.83 -2.92
C ARG A 44 -0.69 3.09 -3.54
N GLU A 45 -0.75 3.22 -4.87
CA GLU A 45 -0.13 4.35 -5.56
C GLU A 45 -0.89 5.66 -5.29
N LEU A 46 -2.22 5.62 -5.21
CA LEU A 46 -3.04 6.79 -4.88
C LEU A 46 -2.81 7.23 -3.44
N GLU A 47 -2.77 6.31 -2.48
CA GLU A 47 -2.43 6.64 -1.08
C GLU A 47 -1.05 7.33 -1.01
N MET A 48 -0.07 6.83 -1.75
CA MET A 48 1.27 7.41 -1.77
C MET A 48 1.28 8.80 -2.42
N LEU A 49 0.56 9.01 -3.52
CA LEU A 49 0.44 10.30 -4.19
C LEU A 49 -0.27 11.33 -3.28
N GLU A 50 -1.34 10.94 -2.62
CA GLU A 50 -2.07 11.78 -1.66
C GLU A 50 -1.19 12.16 -0.48
N ALA A 51 -0.47 11.20 0.11
CA ALA A 51 0.46 11.45 1.21
C ALA A 51 1.58 12.43 0.81
N VAL A 52 2.09 12.33 -0.43
CA VAL A 52 3.10 13.26 -0.95
C VAL A 52 2.54 14.66 -1.10
N GLU A 53 1.34 14.83 -1.68
CA GLU A 53 0.76 16.17 -1.83
C GLU A 53 0.44 16.80 -0.47
N GLN A 54 -0.12 16.02 0.46
CA GLN A 54 -0.34 16.49 1.83
C GLN A 54 0.97 16.90 2.49
N SER A 55 2.04 16.10 2.34
CA SER A 55 3.36 16.43 2.89
C SER A 55 3.92 17.73 2.31
N ARG A 56 3.68 18.01 1.02
CA ARG A 56 4.08 19.27 0.39
C ARG A 56 3.31 20.45 0.96
N GLU A 57 2.02 20.29 1.20
CA GLU A 57 1.19 21.32 1.84
C GLU A 57 1.63 21.56 3.30
N ASP A 58 1.83 20.49 4.07
CA ASP A 58 2.32 20.57 5.45
C ASP A 58 3.66 21.31 5.53
N PHE A 59 4.56 21.06 4.57
CA PHE A 59 5.81 21.79 4.48
C PHE A 59 5.59 23.28 4.19
N ARG A 60 4.71 23.63 3.23
CA ARG A 60 4.40 25.03 2.89
C ARG A 60 3.79 25.78 4.07
N GLU A 61 2.95 25.12 4.86
CA GLU A 61 2.26 25.70 6.01
C GLU A 61 3.09 25.63 7.31
N GLY A 62 4.30 25.06 7.26
CA GLY A 62 5.17 24.95 8.43
C GLY A 62 4.69 23.91 9.46
N ARG A 63 3.81 22.99 9.08
CA ARG A 63 3.36 21.84 9.91
C ARG A 63 4.41 20.73 10.00
N THR A 64 5.67 21.11 10.16
CA THR A 64 6.79 20.17 10.31
C THR A 64 7.25 20.11 11.77
N VAL A 65 7.99 19.06 12.13
CA VAL A 65 8.60 18.92 13.45
C VAL A 65 10.11 19.04 13.31
N SER A 66 10.77 19.53 14.36
CA SER A 66 12.23 19.53 14.41
C SER A 66 12.76 18.09 14.44
N HIS A 67 14.00 17.91 13.97
CA HIS A 67 14.65 16.60 14.02
C HIS A 67 14.77 16.08 15.46
N GLU A 68 15.12 16.96 16.41
CA GLU A 68 15.29 16.59 17.82
C GLU A 68 13.97 16.08 18.42
N ASP A 69 12.87 16.79 18.18
CA ASP A 69 11.53 16.40 18.66
C ASP A 69 11.08 15.08 18.03
N ALA A 70 11.31 14.91 16.72
CA ALA A 70 10.98 13.67 16.02
C ALA A 70 11.71 12.47 16.63
N MET A 71 13.01 12.59 16.83
CA MET A 71 13.83 11.52 17.42
C MET A 71 13.47 11.24 18.87
N ALA A 72 13.12 12.26 19.66
CA ALA A 72 12.65 12.09 21.03
C ALA A 72 11.35 11.26 21.08
N ARG A 73 10.38 11.56 20.20
CA ARG A 73 9.12 10.80 20.09
C ARG A 73 9.34 9.34 19.67
N ILE A 74 10.21 9.11 18.69
CA ILE A 74 10.54 7.76 18.20
C ILE A 74 11.18 6.94 19.34
N ARG A 75 12.22 7.48 19.99
CA ARG A 75 12.90 6.79 21.10
C ARG A 75 11.95 6.48 22.25
N GLY A 76 11.13 7.45 22.66
CA GLY A 76 10.13 7.25 23.71
C GLY A 76 9.10 6.17 23.38
N THR A 77 8.74 5.99 22.11
CA THR A 77 7.85 4.90 21.67
C THR A 77 8.54 3.54 21.71
N ILE A 78 9.80 3.47 21.26
CA ILE A 78 10.61 2.25 21.34
C ILE A 78 10.80 1.81 22.79
N ASP A 79 11.19 2.73 23.67
CA ASP A 79 11.45 2.42 25.08
C ASP A 79 10.19 1.90 25.78
N ARG A 80 9.02 2.50 25.49
CA ARG A 80 7.73 2.05 26.02
C ARG A 80 7.44 0.57 25.69
N HIS A 81 7.71 0.15 24.47
CA HIS A 81 7.43 -1.22 24.02
C HIS A 81 8.58 -2.21 24.24
N ARG A 82 9.80 -1.72 24.51
CA ARG A 82 10.93 -2.57 24.91
C ARG A 82 10.72 -3.19 26.30
N SER A 83 10.01 -2.51 27.19
CA SER A 83 9.62 -3.03 28.52
C SER A 83 8.52 -4.11 28.48
N ASP A 84 7.83 -4.31 27.35
CA ASP A 84 6.78 -5.32 27.15
C ASP A 84 7.32 -6.65 26.54
N GLY A 85 8.61 -6.94 26.74
CA GLY A 85 9.23 -8.23 26.36
C GLY A 85 8.47 -9.46 26.92
N PRO A 86 8.58 -10.63 26.27
CA PRO A 86 7.55 -11.66 26.29
C PRO A 86 7.20 -12.09 27.71
N ARG A 87 5.91 -12.01 28.06
CA ARG A 87 5.38 -12.69 29.25
C ARG A 87 5.69 -14.18 29.09
N SER A 88 6.76 -14.62 29.74
CA SER A 88 7.14 -16.03 29.88
C SER A 88 5.90 -16.80 30.33
N LYS A 89 5.34 -17.61 29.45
CA LYS A 89 4.30 -18.57 29.80
C LYS A 89 4.99 -19.68 30.59
N THR A 90 4.77 -19.70 31.90
CA THR A 90 4.93 -20.89 32.74
C THR A 90 3.66 -21.72 32.66
#